data_AF-A0A958PBQ4-F1
#
_entry.id   AF-A0A958PBQ4-F1
#
_cell.length_a   1.000
_cell.length_b   1.000
_cell.length_c   1.000
_cell.angle_alpha   90.00
_cell.angle_beta   90.00
_cell.angle_gamma   90.00
#
_symmetry.space_group_name_H-M   'P 1'
#
loop_
_entity.id
_entity.type
_entity.pdbx_description
1 polymer ?
#
loop_
_entity_poly.entity_id
_entity_poly.type
_entity_poly.pdbx_seq_one_letter_code
_entity_poly.pdbx_strand_id
1 'polypeptide(L)'
;MKNSLIILITYTVFTVSFNLWATSDSYTCRDIWRGNWSPSYFISTPISLKEEAKLLDPSLHEGDGYTEFIHRHKNFKLPDGTNKKYISISNDQNEHSPYVFLVSGFVYTRELNNLKRKDLATSLINLHKKIFFSFLFSWFHVNEKGEVRFVVNERFPLIAKYLLAPYSDFKSGNLAFAEPHPIDRKAFEEEVVYLLMHANLRFGNIVSSSGFFTNNSMKHSLENPFLWIKAGMGDSSGQAGLASLQARKVGFPLKNKVMARFSEVKSYLDSQLAKAYELLNSPEVMKLRSQKELFVEETAFGMHKGWFLSRPLMEILVKTSPRRSEFSLQEYIHEVIARVYLRFGIRLTEEQVLKLKLYKDIVNEFIPQLELLERVHLSYDSTEGLTILDFTGQNVVNHHFTEWGLFMASRLKGNSKQAIYWAKKGELLATKELDELKETIRALSEELFELRASFTGDDGMIPSAKNKVSMFQALLKHPLMERFRMTWVDPQIPLSVRDTWGTQGEEFQKAIMNNLKDELGEKNARDYLISVSVLPHQKIEVYIGARDQQFVDVNIHQIVRKTVAEEKEWELIGIKVFHSEENDFNH
;
A
#
# COMPACT_ATOMS: atom_id res chain seq x y z
N MET A 1 -72.36 -21.36 -16.39
CA MET A 1 -71.12 -21.76 -15.69
C MET A 1 -70.39 -20.51 -15.21
N LYS A 2 -70.27 -20.39 -13.88
CA LYS A 2 -69.30 -19.65 -13.06
C LYS A 2 -69.02 -18.16 -13.34
N ASN A 3 -69.67 -17.37 -12.48
CA ASN A 3 -69.15 -16.30 -11.63
C ASN A 3 -68.41 -15.11 -12.25
N SER A 4 -69.16 -14.01 -12.36
CA SER A 4 -68.68 -12.65 -12.20
C SER A 4 -68.17 -12.42 -10.76
N LEU A 5 -66.95 -11.92 -10.60
CA LEU A 5 -66.53 -11.21 -9.41
C LEU A 5 -65.92 -9.87 -9.85
N ILE A 6 -66.62 -8.80 -9.50
CA ILE A 6 -66.16 -7.42 -9.56
C ILE A 6 -65.31 -7.20 -8.31
N ILE A 7 -64.05 -6.76 -8.47
CA ILE A 7 -63.33 -6.04 -7.42
C ILE A 7 -62.75 -4.77 -8.04
N LEU A 8 -63.22 -3.67 -7.47
CA LEU A 8 -62.82 -2.28 -7.66
C LEU A 8 -61.42 -2.08 -7.07
N ILE A 9 -60.43 -1.59 -7.84
CA ILE A 9 -59.23 -0.98 -7.25
C ILE A 9 -58.95 0.35 -7.95
N THR A 10 -58.91 1.37 -7.10
CA THR A 10 -58.71 2.80 -7.31
C THR A 10 -57.37 3.12 -7.95
N TYR A 11 -57.39 4.11 -8.86
CA TYR A 11 -56.20 4.78 -9.40
C TYR A 11 -55.45 5.52 -8.28
N THR A 12 -54.13 5.33 -8.19
CA THR A 12 -53.21 6.32 -7.63
C THR A 12 -51.98 6.39 -8.53
N VAL A 13 -51.73 7.57 -9.05
CA VAL A 13 -50.69 7.91 -10.02
C VAL A 13 -49.33 7.96 -9.34
N PHE A 14 -48.33 7.25 -9.91
CA PHE A 14 -46.94 7.71 -9.91
C PHE A 14 -46.30 7.37 -11.26
N THR A 15 -46.07 8.42 -12.04
CA THR A 15 -45.31 8.47 -13.29
C THR A 15 -43.82 8.27 -13.05
N VAL A 16 -43.21 7.31 -13.75
CA VAL A 16 -41.86 7.45 -14.32
C VAL A 16 -41.86 6.81 -15.70
N SER A 17 -41.88 7.64 -16.74
CA SER A 17 -41.80 7.24 -18.14
C SER A 17 -40.35 7.12 -18.57
N PHE A 18 -39.91 5.92 -18.95
CA PHE A 18 -38.75 5.72 -19.84
C PHE A 18 -39.31 5.54 -21.26
N ASN A 19 -39.20 6.57 -22.09
CA ASN A 19 -39.46 6.42 -23.52
C ASN A 19 -38.20 5.89 -24.22
N LEU A 20 -38.30 4.63 -24.66
CA LEU A 20 -37.48 4.05 -25.71
C LEU A 20 -37.76 4.78 -27.03
N TRP A 21 -36.72 5.29 -27.68
CA TRP A 21 -36.69 5.45 -29.14
C TRP A 21 -35.43 4.76 -29.65
N ALA A 22 -35.64 3.56 -30.19
CA ALA A 22 -34.72 2.91 -31.10
C ALA A 22 -35.21 3.21 -32.52
N THR A 23 -34.33 3.77 -33.37
CA THR A 23 -34.45 3.68 -34.83
C THR A 23 -33.05 3.59 -35.43
N SER A 24 -32.80 2.42 -36.03
CA SER A 24 -31.90 2.12 -37.16
C SER A 24 -30.55 2.85 -37.25
N ASP A 25 -29.48 2.15 -36.86
CA ASP A 25 -28.47 1.70 -37.82
C ASP A 25 -27.69 0.53 -37.21
N SER A 26 -27.97 -0.66 -37.73
CA SER A 26 -27.38 -1.93 -37.33
C SER A 26 -26.01 -2.10 -37.95
N TYR A 27 -24.94 -1.84 -37.18
CA TYR A 27 -23.65 -2.44 -37.45
C TYR A 27 -23.52 -3.71 -36.61
N THR A 28 -23.87 -4.83 -37.24
CA THR A 28 -23.63 -6.17 -36.72
C THR A 28 -22.13 -6.44 -36.63
N CYS A 29 -21.68 -6.80 -35.44
CA CYS A 29 -20.33 -7.23 -35.09
C CYS A 29 -20.02 -8.61 -35.73
N ARG A 30 -19.84 -8.67 -37.06
CA ARG A 30 -19.67 -9.95 -37.78
C ARG A 30 -18.49 -10.08 -38.75
N ASP A 31 -17.60 -9.09 -38.85
CA ASP A 31 -16.46 -9.14 -39.80
C ASP A 31 -15.06 -9.16 -39.16
N ILE A 32 -14.94 -9.66 -37.94
CA ILE A 32 -13.64 -10.05 -37.38
C ILE A 32 -13.68 -11.55 -37.17
N TRP A 33 -13.39 -12.35 -38.19
CA TRP A 33 -12.89 -13.74 -38.06
C TRP A 33 -12.59 -14.38 -39.42
N ARG A 34 -11.58 -13.86 -40.15
CA ARG A 34 -10.82 -14.63 -41.15
C ARG A 34 -9.38 -14.13 -41.22
N GLY A 35 -8.59 -14.60 -40.27
CA GLY A 35 -7.13 -14.57 -40.34
C GLY A 35 -6.61 -15.59 -39.35
N ASN A 36 -5.67 -16.42 -39.79
CA ASN A 36 -4.90 -17.27 -38.89
C ASN A 36 -4.02 -16.36 -38.03
N TRP A 37 -4.51 -15.99 -36.84
CA TRP A 37 -3.76 -15.21 -35.86
C TRP A 37 -3.56 -16.07 -34.62
N SER A 38 -2.29 -16.28 -34.28
CA SER A 38 -1.81 -16.83 -33.00
C SER A 38 -2.56 -16.18 -31.82
N PRO A 39 -2.88 -16.91 -30.74
CA PRO A 39 -3.80 -16.45 -29.70
C PRO A 39 -3.30 -15.17 -29.03
N SER A 40 -3.88 -14.04 -29.43
CA SER A 40 -3.80 -12.76 -28.74
C SER A 40 -4.67 -12.82 -27.49
N TYR A 41 -4.10 -12.39 -26.36
CA TYR A 41 -4.80 -12.27 -25.09
C TYR A 41 -5.95 -11.25 -25.22
N PHE A 42 -7.17 -11.74 -25.43
CA PHE A 42 -8.35 -10.95 -25.13
C PHE A 42 -8.35 -10.64 -23.63
N ILE A 43 -8.63 -9.40 -23.25
CA ILE A 43 -9.12 -9.11 -21.90
C ILE A 43 -10.55 -9.68 -21.86
N SER A 44 -10.70 -11.01 -21.74
CA SER A 44 -11.95 -11.59 -21.29
C SER A 44 -12.25 -10.98 -19.92
N THR A 45 -13.45 -10.46 -19.66
CA THR A 45 -14.57 -11.35 -19.36
C THR A 45 -15.93 -10.66 -19.59
N PRO A 46 -16.89 -11.31 -20.28
CA PRO A 46 -18.29 -11.10 -20.00
C PRO A 46 -18.73 -12.10 -18.92
N ILE A 47 -18.06 -12.09 -17.75
CA ILE A 47 -18.63 -12.68 -16.54
C ILE A 47 -19.64 -11.66 -16.06
N SER A 48 -20.88 -12.11 -15.87
CA SER A 48 -21.97 -11.22 -15.51
C SER A 48 -21.70 -10.61 -14.14
N LEU A 49 -22.12 -9.35 -13.93
CA LEU A 49 -22.03 -8.68 -12.62
C LEU A 49 -22.60 -9.54 -11.48
N LYS A 50 -23.56 -10.42 -11.80
CA LYS A 50 -24.18 -11.36 -10.88
C LYS A 50 -23.24 -12.49 -10.44
N GLU A 51 -22.36 -12.98 -11.30
CA GLU A 51 -21.40 -14.03 -10.95
C GLU A 51 -20.30 -13.49 -10.04
N GLU A 52 -19.77 -12.29 -10.33
CA GLU A 52 -18.79 -11.64 -9.45
C GLU A 52 -19.39 -11.29 -8.08
N ALA A 53 -20.63 -10.78 -8.06
CA ALA A 53 -21.32 -10.47 -6.81
C ALA A 53 -21.59 -11.73 -5.97
N LYS A 54 -21.90 -12.87 -6.60
CA LYS A 54 -22.08 -14.15 -5.91
C LYS A 54 -20.80 -14.61 -5.22
N LEU A 55 -19.63 -14.49 -5.86
CA LEU A 55 -18.36 -14.91 -5.25
C LEU A 55 -17.98 -14.09 -4.00
N LEU A 56 -18.51 -12.88 -3.88
CA LEU A 56 -18.30 -11.98 -2.74
C LEU A 56 -19.41 -12.09 -1.66
N ASP A 57 -20.42 -12.94 -1.85
CA ASP A 57 -21.55 -13.06 -0.94
C ASP A 57 -21.13 -13.68 0.40
N PRO A 58 -21.22 -12.96 1.54
CA PRO A 58 -20.83 -13.48 2.84
C PRO A 58 -21.74 -14.59 3.38
N SER A 59 -22.92 -14.80 2.80
CA SER A 59 -23.82 -15.91 3.16
C SER A 59 -23.41 -17.25 2.55
N LEU A 60 -22.57 -17.23 1.52
CA LEU A 60 -21.87 -18.41 1.03
C LEU A 60 -20.64 -18.58 1.94
N HIS A 61 -20.76 -19.50 2.91
CA HIS A 61 -19.76 -19.79 3.95
C HIS A 61 -18.29 -19.78 3.48
N GLU A 62 -17.38 -19.44 4.39
CA GLU A 62 -15.92 -19.49 4.21
C GLU A 62 -15.48 -20.82 3.58
N GLY A 63 -15.04 -20.80 2.32
CA GLY A 63 -14.53 -22.00 1.66
C GLY A 63 -14.19 -21.80 0.20
N ASP A 64 -15.20 -21.62 -0.65
CA ASP A 64 -14.98 -21.75 -2.10
C ASP A 64 -15.12 -20.43 -2.87
N GLY A 65 -16.19 -19.65 -2.62
CA GLY A 65 -16.47 -18.42 -3.37
C GLY A 65 -15.43 -17.30 -3.16
N TYR A 66 -15.08 -17.02 -1.89
CA TYR A 66 -14.05 -16.03 -1.55
C TYR A 66 -12.67 -16.43 -2.06
N THR A 67 -12.32 -17.71 -1.92
CA THR A 67 -11.05 -18.25 -2.40
C THR A 67 -10.96 -18.14 -3.91
N GLU A 68 -12.04 -18.47 -4.62
CA GLU A 68 -12.13 -18.30 -6.08
C GLU A 68 -12.04 -16.82 -6.48
N PHE A 69 -12.74 -15.92 -5.79
CA PHE A 69 -12.65 -14.48 -6.02
C PHE A 69 -11.21 -13.98 -5.87
N ILE A 70 -10.57 -14.32 -4.76
CA ILE A 70 -9.18 -13.95 -4.49
C ILE A 70 -8.27 -14.52 -5.57
N HIS A 71 -8.38 -15.81 -5.88
CA HIS A 71 -7.59 -16.45 -6.92
C HIS A 71 -7.74 -15.75 -8.28
N ARG A 72 -8.97 -15.40 -8.65
CA ARG A 72 -9.30 -14.72 -9.91
C ARG A 72 -8.70 -13.33 -9.99
N HIS A 73 -8.68 -12.57 -8.88
CA HIS A 73 -8.35 -11.15 -8.89
C HIS A 73 -6.98 -10.80 -8.29
N LYS A 74 -6.32 -11.67 -7.53
CA LYS A 74 -5.03 -11.37 -6.88
C LYS A 74 -3.90 -10.98 -7.84
N ASN A 75 -3.94 -11.48 -9.08
CA ASN A 75 -2.83 -11.37 -10.04
C ASN A 75 -3.10 -10.46 -11.24
N PHE A 76 -3.94 -9.43 -11.10
CA PHE A 76 -4.08 -8.45 -12.19
C PHE A 76 -2.74 -7.76 -12.45
N LYS A 77 -2.19 -7.87 -13.67
CA LYS A 77 -1.05 -7.08 -14.15
C LYS A 77 -1.30 -6.59 -15.58
N LEU A 78 -0.73 -5.44 -15.91
CA LEU A 78 -0.57 -5.03 -17.31
C LEU A 78 0.56 -5.84 -17.95
N PRO A 79 0.63 -5.90 -19.30
CA PRO A 79 1.76 -6.50 -20.00
C PRO A 79 3.12 -5.98 -19.51
N ASP A 80 4.14 -6.83 -19.55
CA ASP A 80 5.46 -6.51 -19.01
C ASP A 80 6.09 -5.30 -19.77
N GLY A 81 6.90 -4.50 -19.06
CA GLY A 81 7.54 -3.30 -19.61
C GLY A 81 6.68 -2.03 -19.63
N THR A 82 5.36 -2.11 -19.41
CA THR A 82 4.50 -0.90 -19.41
C THR A 82 4.81 0.02 -18.24
N ASN A 83 5.06 -0.53 -17.05
CA ASN A 83 5.42 0.25 -15.87
C ASN A 83 6.74 1.01 -16.08
N LYS A 84 7.75 0.34 -16.64
CA LYS A 84 9.04 0.98 -17.00
C LYS A 84 8.84 2.14 -17.96
N LYS A 85 8.03 1.95 -19.02
CA LYS A 85 7.69 3.02 -19.97
C LYS A 85 7.00 4.20 -19.26
N TYR A 86 5.97 3.93 -18.46
CA TYR A 86 5.29 4.98 -17.70
C TYR A 86 6.25 5.72 -16.78
N ILE A 87 7.05 5.03 -15.98
CA ILE A 87 8.00 5.63 -15.03
C ILE A 87 9.02 6.50 -15.76
N SER A 88 9.51 6.06 -16.92
CA SER A 88 10.45 6.84 -17.73
C SER A 88 9.83 8.15 -18.23
N ILE A 89 8.54 8.14 -18.55
CA ILE A 89 7.81 9.31 -19.04
C ILE A 89 7.41 10.21 -17.87
N SER A 90 6.77 9.66 -16.83
CA SER A 90 6.22 10.41 -15.70
C SER A 90 7.26 11.13 -14.86
N ASN A 91 8.52 10.67 -14.91
CA ASN A 91 9.66 11.30 -14.27
C ASN A 91 10.50 12.18 -15.21
N ASP A 92 10.19 12.21 -16.51
CA ASP A 92 10.84 13.14 -17.45
C ASP A 92 10.42 14.58 -17.11
N GLN A 93 11.41 15.46 -16.93
CA GLN A 93 11.24 16.86 -16.56
C GLN A 93 11.53 17.83 -17.72
N ASN A 94 11.65 17.33 -18.95
CA ASN A 94 11.87 18.16 -20.13
C ASN A 94 10.63 19.02 -20.49
N GLU A 95 10.79 19.94 -21.45
CA GLU A 95 9.78 20.95 -21.87
C GLU A 95 8.41 20.37 -22.29
N HIS A 96 8.32 19.06 -22.53
CA HIS A 96 7.08 18.33 -22.79
C HIS A 96 6.68 17.48 -21.57
N SER A 97 6.60 18.10 -20.39
CA SER A 97 6.19 17.41 -19.17
C SER A 97 4.85 16.71 -19.38
N PRO A 98 4.75 15.39 -19.14
CA PRO A 98 3.52 14.65 -19.40
C PRO A 98 2.41 15.09 -18.46
N TYR A 99 1.19 15.08 -18.96
CA TYR A 99 0.01 15.23 -18.13
C TYR A 99 -0.30 13.85 -17.51
N VAL A 100 -0.17 13.73 -16.19
CA VAL A 100 -0.32 12.45 -15.48
C VAL A 100 -1.67 12.40 -14.78
N PHE A 101 -2.41 11.33 -15.04
CA PHE A 101 -3.61 10.94 -14.31
C PHE A 101 -3.32 9.73 -13.45
N LEU A 102 -3.73 9.81 -12.19
CA LEU A 102 -3.34 8.86 -11.18
C LEU A 102 -4.57 8.45 -10.38
N VAL A 103 -4.97 7.18 -10.52
CA VAL A 103 -5.99 6.57 -9.69
C VAL A 103 -5.27 5.92 -8.52
N SER A 104 -5.23 6.63 -7.38
CA SER A 104 -4.61 6.12 -6.16
C SER A 104 -5.55 6.20 -4.97
N GLY A 105 -5.55 5.13 -4.20
CA GLY A 105 -6.19 5.10 -2.89
C GLY A 105 -7.66 4.77 -2.98
N PHE A 106 -7.98 3.58 -2.52
CA PHE A 106 -9.33 3.17 -2.24
C PHE A 106 -9.66 3.74 -0.86
N VAL A 107 -10.65 4.62 -0.78
CA VAL A 107 -11.04 5.28 0.48
C VAL A 107 -11.34 4.24 1.55
N TYR A 108 -11.86 3.07 1.13
CA TYR A 108 -12.19 1.93 1.96
C TYR A 108 -11.01 0.98 2.29
N THR A 109 -9.79 1.21 1.79
CA THR A 109 -8.66 0.27 2.05
C THR A 109 -8.34 0.16 3.54
N ARG A 110 -8.51 1.27 4.28
CA ARG A 110 -8.25 1.28 5.73
C ARG A 110 -9.22 0.36 6.45
N GLU A 111 -10.49 0.42 6.07
CA GLU A 111 -11.56 -0.40 6.59
C GLU A 111 -11.38 -1.87 6.21
N LEU A 112 -10.95 -2.18 4.99
CA LEU A 112 -10.61 -3.55 4.58
C LEU A 112 -9.40 -4.12 5.34
N ASN A 113 -8.37 -3.30 5.57
CA ASN A 113 -7.21 -3.71 6.35
C ASN A 113 -7.59 -4.04 7.81
N ASN A 114 -8.59 -3.36 8.37
CA ASN A 114 -9.09 -3.66 9.72
C ASN A 114 -9.76 -5.05 9.80
N LEU A 115 -10.25 -5.59 8.68
CA LEU A 115 -10.81 -6.95 8.62
C LEU A 115 -9.71 -8.04 8.61
N LYS A 116 -8.43 -7.67 8.67
CA LYS A 116 -7.27 -8.58 8.59
C LYS A 116 -7.25 -9.49 7.34
N ARG A 117 -7.98 -9.12 6.26
CA ARG A 117 -8.06 -9.86 4.99
C ARG A 117 -7.28 -9.14 3.89
N LYS A 118 -5.95 -9.18 3.94
CA LYS A 118 -5.05 -8.47 3.00
C LYS A 118 -5.29 -8.88 1.54
N ASP A 119 -5.52 -10.17 1.27
CA ASP A 119 -5.72 -10.66 -0.10
C ASP A 119 -7.06 -10.24 -0.68
N LEU A 120 -8.08 -10.17 0.16
CA LEU A 120 -9.38 -9.65 -0.25
C LEU A 120 -9.27 -8.17 -0.60
N ALA A 121 -8.56 -7.39 0.21
CA ALA A 121 -8.30 -5.98 -0.08
C ALA A 121 -7.57 -5.83 -1.43
N THR A 122 -6.48 -6.58 -1.62
CA THR A 122 -5.71 -6.58 -2.87
C THR A 122 -6.56 -7.02 -4.07
N SER A 123 -7.42 -8.02 -3.88
CA SER A 123 -8.31 -8.55 -4.93
C SER A 123 -9.40 -7.57 -5.32
N LEU A 124 -10.01 -6.86 -4.36
CA LEU A 124 -10.97 -5.79 -4.63
C LEU A 124 -10.33 -4.62 -5.39
N ILE A 125 -9.11 -4.23 -4.99
CA ILE A 125 -8.30 -3.23 -5.69
C ILE A 125 -8.04 -3.66 -7.14
N ASN A 126 -7.62 -4.90 -7.34
CA ASN A 126 -7.37 -5.45 -8.67
C ASN A 126 -8.64 -5.60 -9.50
N LEU A 127 -9.79 -5.95 -8.90
CA LEU A 127 -11.07 -5.97 -9.59
C LEU A 127 -11.41 -4.60 -10.17
N HIS A 128 -11.29 -3.53 -9.38
CA HIS A 128 -11.54 -2.18 -9.89
C HIS A 128 -10.60 -1.82 -11.04
N LYS A 129 -9.30 -2.10 -10.90
CA LYS A 129 -8.34 -1.83 -11.99
C LYS A 129 -8.68 -2.63 -13.25
N LYS A 130 -9.07 -3.91 -13.12
CA LYS A 130 -9.57 -4.71 -14.26
C LYS A 130 -10.74 -4.00 -14.93
N ILE A 131 -11.73 -3.55 -14.16
CA ILE A 131 -12.89 -2.81 -14.68
C ILE A 131 -12.44 -1.53 -15.39
N PHE A 132 -11.61 -0.71 -14.75
CA PHE A 132 -11.09 0.54 -15.29
C PHE A 132 -10.37 0.33 -16.63
N PHE A 133 -9.41 -0.59 -16.67
CA PHE A 133 -8.65 -0.87 -17.89
C PHE A 133 -9.48 -1.59 -18.96
N SER A 134 -10.49 -2.38 -18.59
CA SER A 134 -11.42 -3.00 -19.55
C SER A 134 -12.38 -2.00 -20.20
N PHE A 135 -12.72 -0.91 -19.51
CA PHE A 135 -13.47 0.19 -20.13
C PHE A 135 -12.57 0.99 -21.07
N LEU A 136 -11.33 1.22 -20.67
CA LEU A 136 -10.38 2.02 -21.43
C LEU A 136 -9.88 1.30 -22.70
N PHE A 137 -9.52 0.02 -22.61
CA PHE A 137 -8.85 -0.72 -23.68
C PHE A 137 -9.76 -1.79 -24.29
N SER A 138 -9.82 -1.83 -25.62
CA SER A 138 -10.51 -2.88 -26.37
C SER A 138 -9.66 -4.16 -26.47
N TRP A 139 -8.36 -3.99 -26.75
CA TRP A 139 -7.34 -5.06 -26.75
C TRP A 139 -5.94 -4.45 -26.71
N PHE A 140 -4.90 -5.29 -26.62
CA PHE A 140 -3.51 -4.89 -26.82
C PHE A 140 -2.82 -5.84 -27.80
N HIS A 141 -1.78 -5.35 -28.48
CA HIS A 141 -0.95 -6.11 -29.40
C HIS A 141 0.50 -6.07 -28.93
N VAL A 142 1.18 -7.22 -28.95
CA VAL A 142 2.62 -7.32 -28.68
C VAL A 142 3.30 -7.58 -30.02
N ASN A 143 4.19 -6.68 -30.45
CA ASN A 143 4.93 -6.89 -31.71
C ASN A 143 6.10 -7.87 -31.51
N GLU A 144 6.81 -8.18 -32.59
CA GLU A 144 7.96 -9.11 -32.60
C GLU A 144 9.11 -8.68 -31.67
N LYS A 145 9.17 -7.39 -31.31
CA LYS A 145 10.17 -6.83 -30.39
C LYS A 145 9.70 -6.84 -28.93
N GLY A 146 8.53 -7.40 -28.64
CA GLY A 146 7.94 -7.40 -27.31
C GLY A 146 7.26 -6.08 -26.93
N GLU A 147 7.10 -5.13 -27.86
CA GLU A 147 6.49 -3.83 -27.56
C GLU A 147 4.98 -3.95 -27.51
N VAL A 148 4.39 -3.44 -26.42
CA VAL A 148 2.96 -3.50 -26.16
C VAL A 148 2.28 -2.23 -26.70
N ARG A 149 1.33 -2.40 -27.61
CA ARG A 149 0.45 -1.34 -28.11
C ARG A 149 -0.97 -1.58 -27.62
N PHE A 150 -1.49 -0.66 -26.82
CA PHE A 150 -2.88 -0.67 -26.38
C PHE A 150 -3.78 -0.04 -27.44
N VAL A 151 -4.94 -0.64 -27.68
CA VAL A 151 -6.01 -0.05 -28.48
C VAL A 151 -7.06 0.50 -27.52
N VAL A 152 -7.13 1.82 -27.45
CA VAL A 152 -8.11 2.55 -26.64
C VAL A 152 -9.49 2.41 -27.29
N ASN A 153 -10.51 2.24 -26.46
CA ASN A 153 -11.90 2.16 -26.88
C ASN A 153 -12.29 3.43 -27.65
N GLU A 154 -12.96 3.28 -28.79
CA GLU A 154 -13.38 4.39 -29.67
C GLU A 154 -14.26 5.41 -28.97
N ARG A 155 -14.88 5.04 -27.84
CA ARG A 155 -15.63 5.94 -26.95
C ARG A 155 -14.76 7.02 -26.29
N PHE A 156 -13.45 6.84 -26.24
CA PHE A 156 -12.50 7.77 -25.60
C PHE A 156 -11.48 8.31 -26.61
N PRO A 157 -11.91 9.03 -27.67
CA PRO A 157 -11.03 9.46 -28.74
C PRO A 157 -9.94 10.42 -28.27
N LEU A 158 -10.21 11.28 -27.27
CA LEU A 158 -9.19 12.20 -26.76
C LEU A 158 -8.19 11.47 -25.86
N ILE A 159 -8.64 10.53 -25.03
CA ILE A 159 -7.72 9.65 -24.29
C ILE A 159 -6.85 8.85 -25.28
N ALA A 160 -7.44 8.30 -26.35
CA ALA A 160 -6.71 7.57 -27.39
C ALA A 160 -5.63 8.43 -28.07
N LYS A 161 -5.97 9.70 -28.35
CA LYS A 161 -5.08 10.67 -28.97
C LYS A 161 -3.87 11.02 -28.11
N TYR A 162 -4.05 11.17 -26.80
CA TYR A 162 -3.02 11.69 -25.91
C TYR A 162 -2.30 10.63 -25.06
N LEU A 163 -2.79 9.39 -24.97
CA LEU A 163 -2.21 8.35 -24.12
C LEU A 163 -0.79 7.96 -24.57
N LEU A 164 0.17 8.10 -23.66
CA LEU A 164 1.56 7.68 -23.87
C LEU A 164 1.86 6.31 -23.26
N ALA A 165 1.42 6.10 -22.02
CA ALA A 165 1.68 4.86 -21.30
C ALA A 165 0.68 4.64 -20.13
N PRO A 166 0.16 3.42 -19.94
CA PRO A 166 -0.51 3.03 -18.70
C PRO A 166 0.48 2.41 -17.69
N TYR A 167 0.06 2.41 -16.42
CA TYR A 167 0.80 1.81 -15.30
C TYR A 167 -0.15 1.13 -14.32
N SER A 168 0.29 0.03 -13.72
CA SER A 168 -0.42 -0.58 -12.59
C SER A 168 0.52 -1.28 -11.61
N ASP A 169 0.33 -1.03 -10.32
CA ASP A 169 0.93 -1.75 -9.19
C ASP A 169 -0.14 -2.28 -8.23
N PHE A 170 0.23 -2.80 -7.07
CA PHE A 170 -0.72 -3.33 -6.08
C PHE A 170 -1.74 -2.30 -5.55
N LYS A 171 -1.45 -1.00 -5.62
CA LYS A 171 -2.24 0.07 -4.96
C LYS A 171 -2.86 1.07 -5.93
N SER A 172 -2.48 1.05 -7.20
CA SER A 172 -2.85 2.09 -8.15
C SER A 172 -2.93 1.63 -9.61
N GLY A 173 -3.65 2.43 -10.40
CA GLY A 173 -3.66 2.39 -11.85
C GLY A 173 -3.48 3.82 -12.38
N ASN A 174 -2.48 4.05 -13.22
CA ASN A 174 -2.12 5.40 -13.67
C ASN A 174 -2.06 5.44 -15.19
N LEU A 175 -2.22 6.64 -15.74
CA LEU A 175 -2.10 6.95 -17.16
C LEU A 175 -1.21 8.18 -17.33
N ALA A 176 -0.23 8.09 -18.21
CA ALA A 176 0.57 9.22 -18.65
C ALA A 176 0.09 9.67 -20.04
N PHE A 177 -0.09 10.97 -20.20
CA PHE A 177 -0.56 11.61 -21.43
C PHE A 177 0.44 12.64 -21.94
N ALA A 178 0.42 12.90 -23.25
CA ALA A 178 0.95 14.14 -23.79
C ALA A 178 0.06 15.30 -23.33
N GLU A 179 0.62 16.51 -23.24
CA GLU A 179 -0.18 17.71 -22.90
C GLU A 179 -1.31 17.86 -23.93
N PRO A 180 -2.59 17.84 -23.49
CA PRO A 180 -3.70 18.03 -24.40
C PRO A 180 -3.65 19.43 -25.03
N HIS A 181 -3.98 19.53 -26.31
CA HIS A 181 -4.12 20.84 -26.95
C HIS A 181 -5.12 21.70 -26.15
N PRO A 182 -4.89 23.02 -25.97
CA PRO A 182 -5.75 23.86 -25.12
C PRO A 182 -7.25 23.79 -25.46
N ILE A 183 -7.57 23.61 -26.74
CA ILE A 183 -8.95 23.44 -27.23
C ILE A 183 -9.57 22.10 -26.78
N ASP A 184 -8.77 21.03 -26.73
CA ASP A 184 -9.24 19.68 -26.39
C ASP A 184 -9.25 19.45 -24.86
N ARG A 185 -8.50 20.25 -24.09
CA ARG A 185 -8.23 20.00 -22.67
C ARG A 185 -9.48 19.74 -21.83
N LYS A 186 -10.51 20.57 -21.98
CA LYS A 186 -11.75 20.41 -21.21
C LYS A 186 -12.46 19.09 -21.53
N ALA A 187 -12.64 18.79 -22.83
CA ALA A 187 -13.31 17.57 -23.28
C ALA A 187 -12.50 16.32 -22.91
N PHE A 188 -11.17 16.40 -22.99
CA PHE A 188 -10.27 15.32 -22.55
C PHE A 188 -10.42 15.04 -21.05
N GLU A 189 -10.40 16.08 -20.21
CA GLU A 189 -10.59 15.93 -18.77
C GLU A 189 -11.99 15.38 -18.43
N GLU A 190 -13.03 15.75 -19.19
CA GLU A 190 -14.37 15.17 -19.08
C GLU A 190 -14.40 13.67 -19.44
N GLU A 191 -13.69 13.23 -20.48
CA GLU A 191 -13.54 11.80 -20.82
C GLU A 191 -12.84 11.01 -19.68
N VAL A 192 -11.78 11.57 -19.09
CA VAL A 192 -11.05 10.93 -17.99
C VAL A 192 -11.94 10.80 -16.74
N VAL A 193 -12.69 11.85 -16.39
CA VAL A 193 -13.65 11.81 -15.28
C VAL A 193 -14.76 10.79 -15.56
N TYR A 194 -15.28 10.75 -16.79
CA TYR A 194 -16.30 9.80 -17.19
C TYR A 194 -15.80 8.35 -17.03
N LEU A 195 -14.60 8.04 -17.52
CA LEU A 195 -13.98 6.72 -17.40
C LEU A 195 -13.91 6.27 -15.93
N LEU A 196 -13.43 7.14 -15.04
CA LEU A 196 -13.31 6.83 -13.61
C LEU A 196 -14.68 6.66 -12.94
N MET A 197 -15.65 7.54 -13.21
CA MET A 197 -16.99 7.46 -12.65
C MET A 197 -17.69 6.16 -13.05
N HIS A 198 -17.56 5.74 -14.31
CA HIS A 198 -18.14 4.49 -14.79
C HIS A 198 -17.47 3.25 -14.20
N ALA A 199 -16.14 3.27 -14.03
CA ALA A 199 -15.43 2.22 -13.33
C ALA A 199 -15.89 2.10 -11.86
N ASN A 200 -16.01 3.23 -11.17
CA ASN A 200 -16.48 3.29 -9.78
C ASN A 200 -17.92 2.79 -9.64
N LEU A 201 -18.83 3.19 -10.54
CA LEU A 201 -20.22 2.76 -10.51
C LEU A 201 -20.33 1.23 -10.73
N ARG A 202 -19.61 0.70 -11.72
CA ARG A 202 -19.63 -0.74 -12.00
C ARG A 202 -19.05 -1.55 -10.84
N PHE A 203 -17.93 -1.10 -10.28
CA PHE A 203 -17.35 -1.71 -9.08
C PHE A 203 -18.32 -1.64 -7.89
N GLY A 204 -18.89 -0.46 -7.63
CA GLY A 204 -19.87 -0.23 -6.59
C GLY A 204 -21.08 -1.15 -6.66
N ASN A 205 -21.59 -1.38 -7.87
CA ASN A 205 -22.71 -2.28 -8.11
C ASN A 205 -22.34 -3.74 -7.79
N ILE A 206 -21.14 -4.21 -8.15
CA ILE A 206 -20.68 -5.56 -7.83
C ILE A 206 -20.61 -5.74 -6.31
N VAL A 207 -19.91 -4.85 -5.60
CA VAL A 207 -19.69 -5.04 -4.17
C VAL A 207 -20.96 -4.78 -3.36
N SER A 208 -21.78 -3.79 -3.72
CA SER A 208 -23.07 -3.55 -3.05
C SER A 208 -24.03 -4.74 -3.24
N SER A 209 -24.07 -5.33 -4.44
CA SER A 209 -24.96 -6.48 -4.72
C SER A 209 -24.52 -7.76 -4.00
N SER A 210 -23.27 -7.84 -3.54
CA SER A 210 -22.76 -8.99 -2.77
C SER A 210 -23.16 -8.96 -1.29
N GLY A 211 -23.68 -7.84 -0.75
CA GLY A 211 -23.93 -7.71 0.69
C GLY A 211 -22.66 -7.64 1.56
N PHE A 212 -21.47 -7.60 0.95
CA PHE A 212 -20.19 -7.57 1.65
C PHE A 212 -20.05 -6.38 2.63
N PHE A 213 -20.53 -5.20 2.24
CA PHE A 213 -20.41 -3.97 3.03
C PHE A 213 -21.54 -3.75 4.04
N THR A 214 -22.69 -4.44 3.91
CA THR A 214 -23.83 -4.25 4.81
C THR A 214 -23.65 -4.91 6.17
N ASN A 215 -22.76 -5.91 6.28
CA ASN A 215 -22.52 -6.66 7.53
C ASN A 215 -21.32 -6.13 8.35
N ASN A 216 -20.50 -5.22 7.82
CA ASN A 216 -19.15 -4.91 8.34
C ASN A 216 -18.94 -3.45 8.78
N SER A 217 -19.95 -2.79 9.39
CA SER A 217 -19.89 -1.41 9.93
C SER A 217 -19.48 -0.27 8.97
N MET A 218 -19.20 -0.55 7.70
CA MET A 218 -18.76 0.45 6.71
C MET A 218 -19.89 1.30 6.09
N LYS A 219 -21.13 1.17 6.58
CA LYS A 219 -22.33 1.76 5.97
C LYS A 219 -22.27 3.28 5.77
N HIS A 220 -21.59 4.01 6.66
CA HIS A 220 -21.51 5.48 6.63
C HIS A 220 -20.41 6.04 5.69
N SER A 221 -19.33 5.28 5.44
CA SER A 221 -18.25 5.71 4.53
C SER A 221 -18.57 5.41 3.05
N LEU A 222 -19.64 4.65 2.79
CA LEU A 222 -19.89 3.99 1.51
C LEU A 222 -21.19 4.40 0.81
N GLU A 223 -21.89 5.43 1.27
CA GLU A 223 -23.19 5.87 0.71
C GLU A 223 -23.12 6.23 -0.79
N ASN A 224 -21.94 6.64 -1.29
CA ASN A 224 -21.74 7.00 -2.68
C ASN A 224 -20.56 6.25 -3.31
N PRO A 225 -20.81 5.23 -4.16
CA PRO A 225 -19.77 4.48 -4.87
C PRO A 225 -18.83 5.32 -5.73
N PHE A 226 -19.29 6.48 -6.23
CA PHE A 226 -18.44 7.38 -7.01
C PHE A 226 -17.27 7.94 -6.20
N LEU A 227 -17.39 7.99 -4.86
CA LEU A 227 -16.37 8.55 -3.98
C LEU A 227 -15.47 7.49 -3.34
N TRP A 228 -15.72 6.20 -3.59
CA TRP A 228 -14.93 5.10 -3.03
C TRP A 228 -13.49 5.10 -3.53
N ILE A 229 -13.28 5.58 -4.75
CA ILE A 229 -11.97 5.65 -5.40
C ILE A 229 -11.86 7.03 -6.03
N LYS A 230 -10.82 7.75 -5.66
CA LYS A 230 -10.56 9.10 -6.14
C LYS A 230 -9.27 9.13 -6.93
N ALA A 231 -9.13 10.15 -7.76
CA ALA A 231 -7.96 10.34 -8.58
C ALA A 231 -7.39 11.75 -8.46
N GLY A 232 -6.17 11.91 -8.96
CA GLY A 232 -5.51 13.19 -9.11
C GLY A 232 -4.95 13.37 -10.52
N MET A 233 -4.83 14.63 -10.92
CA MET A 233 -4.14 15.04 -12.15
C MET A 233 -3.07 16.08 -11.86
N GLY A 234 -1.95 16.01 -12.58
CA GLY A 234 -0.89 17.00 -12.52
C GLY A 234 0.18 16.79 -13.59
N ASP A 235 1.16 17.69 -13.63
CA ASP A 235 2.21 17.68 -14.66
C ASP A 235 3.33 16.66 -14.36
N SER A 236 3.15 15.85 -13.32
CA SER A 236 4.05 14.75 -12.94
C SER A 236 3.30 13.75 -12.05
N SER A 237 3.87 12.55 -11.88
CA SER A 237 3.29 11.54 -10.99
C SER A 237 3.18 12.02 -9.54
N GLY A 238 4.18 12.77 -9.05
CA GLY A 238 4.15 13.36 -7.71
C GLY A 238 3.01 14.37 -7.55
N GLN A 239 2.79 15.26 -8.52
CA GLN A 239 1.70 16.24 -8.49
C GLN A 239 0.32 15.56 -8.52
N ALA A 240 0.14 14.60 -9.42
CA ALA A 240 -1.09 13.81 -9.51
C ALA A 240 -1.34 13.01 -8.22
N GLY A 241 -0.28 12.45 -7.63
CA GLY A 241 -0.31 11.73 -6.34
C GLY A 241 -0.81 12.62 -5.20
N LEU A 242 -0.25 13.82 -5.05
CA LEU A 242 -0.67 14.75 -4.01
C LEU A 242 -2.11 15.27 -4.23
N ALA A 243 -2.48 15.56 -5.48
CA ALA A 243 -3.86 15.93 -5.80
C ALA A 243 -4.86 14.82 -5.41
N SER A 244 -4.53 13.56 -5.73
CA SER A 244 -5.33 12.39 -5.35
C SER A 244 -5.44 12.24 -3.82
N LEU A 245 -4.34 12.44 -3.09
CA LEU A 245 -4.35 12.41 -1.63
C LEU A 245 -5.29 13.46 -1.03
N GLN A 246 -5.25 14.70 -1.52
CA GLN A 246 -6.12 15.77 -1.02
C GLN A 246 -7.60 15.52 -1.39
N ALA A 247 -7.88 14.92 -2.54
CA ALA A 247 -9.24 14.53 -2.92
C ALA A 247 -9.87 13.59 -1.88
N ARG A 248 -9.08 12.75 -1.20
CA ARG A 248 -9.53 11.79 -0.19
C ARG A 248 -9.81 12.40 1.19
N LYS A 249 -9.30 13.60 1.50
CA LYS A 249 -9.42 14.16 2.85
C LYS A 249 -10.82 14.69 3.14
N VAL A 250 -11.38 14.19 4.24
CA VAL A 250 -12.66 14.65 4.80
C VAL A 250 -12.48 16.10 5.27
N GLY A 251 -13.24 17.04 4.69
CA GLY A 251 -13.23 18.45 5.09
C GLY A 251 -12.37 19.38 4.21
N PHE A 252 -11.65 18.84 3.23
CA PHE A 252 -11.06 19.65 2.16
C PHE A 252 -12.16 20.12 1.19
N PRO A 253 -12.10 21.32 0.59
CA PRO A 253 -13.18 21.89 -0.25
C PRO A 253 -13.56 21.05 -1.49
N LEU A 254 -12.83 19.98 -1.79
CA LEU A 254 -13.05 19.07 -2.92
C LEU A 254 -13.81 17.79 -2.53
N LYS A 255 -14.47 17.76 -1.37
CA LYS A 255 -15.06 16.56 -0.73
C LYS A 255 -15.90 15.67 -1.67
N ASN A 256 -16.60 16.29 -2.63
CA ASN A 256 -17.51 15.62 -3.58
C ASN A 256 -16.93 15.41 -4.99
N LYS A 257 -15.66 15.76 -5.24
CA LYS A 257 -15.03 15.50 -6.53
C LYS A 257 -14.43 14.09 -6.56
N VAL A 258 -14.66 13.40 -7.67
CA VAL A 258 -14.05 12.09 -7.97
C VAL A 258 -12.57 12.25 -8.38
N MET A 259 -12.21 13.44 -8.87
CA MET A 259 -10.86 13.78 -9.31
C MET A 259 -10.48 15.21 -8.88
N ALA A 260 -9.25 15.39 -8.40
CA ALA A 260 -8.69 16.72 -8.11
C ALA A 260 -7.52 17.05 -9.05
N ARG A 261 -7.33 18.32 -9.37
CA ARG A 261 -6.15 18.79 -10.11
C ARG A 261 -5.12 19.37 -9.15
N PHE A 262 -3.84 19.23 -9.48
CA PHE A 262 -2.76 19.80 -8.68
C PHE A 262 -2.89 21.33 -8.53
N SER A 263 -3.31 22.02 -9.60
CA SER A 263 -3.58 23.47 -9.57
C SER A 263 -4.62 23.88 -8.51
N GLU A 264 -5.59 23.02 -8.21
CA GLU A 264 -6.64 23.27 -7.21
C GLU A 264 -6.12 23.14 -5.76
N VAL A 265 -5.07 22.33 -5.55
CA VAL A 265 -4.51 22.06 -4.21
C VAL A 265 -3.19 22.79 -3.95
N LYS A 266 -2.57 23.34 -4.99
CA LYS A 266 -1.24 23.97 -4.94
C LYS A 266 -1.12 25.02 -3.84
N SER A 267 -2.05 25.96 -3.75
CA SER A 267 -1.99 27.04 -2.75
C SER A 267 -2.01 26.51 -1.31
N TYR A 268 -2.76 25.44 -1.07
CA TYR A 268 -2.79 24.78 0.24
C TYR A 268 -1.47 24.05 0.53
N LEU A 269 -0.92 23.32 -0.45
CA LEU A 269 0.36 22.65 -0.30
C LEU A 269 1.51 23.64 -0.08
N ASP A 270 1.50 24.78 -0.79
CA ASP A 270 2.46 25.87 -0.59
C ASP A 270 2.38 26.42 0.86
N SER A 271 1.17 26.56 1.42
CA SER A 271 1.00 26.99 2.81
C SER A 271 1.43 25.92 3.82
N GLN A 272 1.19 24.64 3.53
CA GLN A 272 1.71 23.55 4.36
C GLN A 272 3.24 23.51 4.38
N LEU A 273 3.89 23.73 3.23
CA LEU A 273 5.35 23.81 3.14
C LEU A 273 5.90 24.96 4.00
N ALA A 274 5.32 26.15 3.89
CA ALA A 274 5.70 27.30 4.73
C ALA A 274 5.51 26.98 6.22
N LYS A 275 4.37 26.39 6.57
CA LYS A 275 4.05 25.99 7.95
C LYS A 275 5.01 24.93 8.50
N ALA A 276 5.48 23.98 7.68
CA ALA A 276 6.48 23.00 8.11
C ALA A 276 7.78 23.68 8.55
N TYR A 277 8.24 24.67 7.79
CA TYR A 277 9.40 25.47 8.13
C TYR A 277 9.19 26.31 9.41
N GLU A 278 8.02 26.93 9.56
CA GLU A 278 7.66 27.66 10.78
C GLU A 278 7.64 26.77 12.01
N LEU A 279 7.05 25.57 11.91
CA LEU A 279 6.97 24.62 13.03
C LEU A 279 8.36 24.19 13.51
N LEU A 280 9.27 23.84 12.60
CA LEU A 280 10.63 23.47 12.97
C LEU A 280 11.40 24.63 13.62
N ASN A 281 11.11 25.87 13.24
CA ASN A 281 11.75 27.08 13.78
C ASN A 281 10.94 27.74 14.91
N SER A 282 9.89 27.10 15.40
CA SER A 282 9.16 27.58 16.57
C SER A 282 10.04 27.47 17.83
N PRO A 283 9.93 28.40 18.79
CA PRO A 283 10.73 28.37 20.02
C PRO A 283 10.66 27.04 20.78
N GLU A 284 9.49 26.40 20.78
CA GLU A 284 9.20 25.15 21.48
C GLU A 284 9.93 23.97 20.87
N VAL A 285 10.03 23.92 19.53
CA VAL A 285 10.75 22.89 18.79
C VAL A 285 12.25 23.18 18.76
N MET A 286 12.66 24.44 18.64
CA MET A 286 14.08 24.81 18.65
C MET A 286 14.78 24.41 19.96
N LYS A 287 14.09 24.50 21.11
CA LYS A 287 14.60 24.03 22.40
C LYS A 287 14.95 22.54 22.41
N LEU A 288 14.31 21.74 21.56
CA LEU A 288 14.54 20.30 21.47
C LEU A 288 15.76 19.94 20.61
N ARG A 289 16.30 20.87 19.81
CA ARG A 289 17.43 20.59 18.90
C ARG A 289 18.73 20.25 19.64
N SER A 290 18.87 20.65 20.90
CA SER A 290 20.01 20.23 21.73
C SER A 290 19.96 18.75 22.13
N GLN A 291 18.79 18.12 22.02
CA GLN A 291 18.56 16.71 22.33
C GLN A 291 18.78 15.88 21.06
N LYS A 292 19.98 15.30 20.91
CA LYS A 292 20.39 14.57 19.69
C LYS A 292 19.55 13.31 19.43
N GLU A 293 18.92 12.79 20.47
CA GLU A 293 17.99 11.66 20.44
C GLU A 293 16.68 12.02 19.74
N LEU A 294 16.28 13.30 19.78
CA LEU A 294 15.05 13.81 19.17
C LEU A 294 15.30 14.46 17.81
N PHE A 295 16.43 15.16 17.67
CA PHE A 295 16.79 15.88 16.46
C PHE A 295 18.21 15.56 16.03
N VAL A 296 18.38 15.32 14.74
CA VAL A 296 19.69 15.06 14.13
C VAL A 296 20.06 16.22 13.21
N GLU A 297 21.32 16.63 13.28
CA GLU A 297 21.87 17.63 12.38
C GLU A 297 22.60 16.92 11.24
N GLU A 298 22.09 17.08 10.02
CA GLU A 298 22.55 16.31 8.86
C GLU A 298 22.63 17.17 7.61
N THR A 299 23.36 16.70 6.59
CA THR A 299 23.47 17.38 5.30
C THR A 299 22.49 16.77 4.29
N ALA A 300 21.36 17.44 4.07
CA ALA A 300 20.35 17.00 3.12
C ALA A 300 20.94 16.90 1.70
N PHE A 301 20.87 15.69 1.12
CA PHE A 301 21.40 15.36 -0.20
C PHE A 301 22.87 15.76 -0.42
N GLY A 302 23.67 15.86 0.65
CA GLY A 302 25.06 16.33 0.58
C GLY A 302 25.23 17.81 0.25
N MET A 303 24.15 18.61 0.26
CA MET A 303 24.16 20.01 -0.17
C MET A 303 24.11 21.01 0.99
N HIS A 304 23.17 20.84 1.92
CA HIS A 304 22.90 21.83 2.97
C HIS A 304 22.66 21.17 4.33
N LYS A 305 23.31 21.72 5.36
CA LYS A 305 23.15 21.25 6.74
C LYS A 305 21.83 21.76 7.33
N GLY A 306 21.06 20.88 7.95
CA GLY A 306 19.76 21.16 8.55
C GLY A 306 19.50 20.31 9.79
N TRP A 307 18.41 20.63 10.49
CA TRP A 307 17.93 19.87 11.65
C TRP A 307 16.67 19.09 11.28
N PHE A 308 16.68 17.79 11.53
CA PHE A 308 15.61 16.87 11.17
C PHE A 308 15.14 16.09 12.39
N LEU A 309 13.91 15.59 12.37
CA LEU A 309 13.49 14.64 13.40
C LEU A 309 14.36 13.39 13.30
N SER A 310 14.80 12.89 14.44
CA SER A 310 15.49 11.61 14.48
C SER A 310 14.54 10.51 13.99
N ARG A 311 15.06 9.51 13.26
CA ARG A 311 14.28 8.33 12.85
C ARG A 311 13.54 7.69 14.04
N PRO A 312 14.16 7.51 15.24
CA PRO A 312 13.46 7.06 16.44
C PRO A 312 12.26 7.91 16.88
N LEU A 313 12.36 9.24 16.86
CA LEU A 313 11.24 10.11 17.22
C LEU A 313 10.11 10.02 16.18
N MET A 314 10.47 10.04 14.89
CA MET A 314 9.51 9.88 13.79
C MET A 314 8.76 8.54 13.91
N GLU A 315 9.46 7.46 14.27
CA GLU A 315 8.85 6.15 14.53
C GLU A 315 7.78 6.22 15.63
N ILE A 316 8.05 6.89 16.76
CA ILE A 316 7.07 7.08 17.84
C ILE A 316 5.84 7.84 17.31
N LEU A 317 6.05 8.98 16.65
CA LEU A 317 4.96 9.82 16.12
C LEU A 317 4.09 9.06 15.10
N VAL A 318 4.69 8.25 14.25
CA VAL A 318 3.97 7.42 13.27
C VAL A 318 3.19 6.30 13.98
N LYS A 319 3.81 5.58 14.92
CA LYS A 319 3.20 4.40 15.56
C LYS A 319 2.08 4.73 16.54
N THR A 320 2.15 5.89 17.19
CA THR A 320 1.11 6.37 18.13
C THR A 320 -0.12 6.94 17.40
N SER A 321 -0.12 6.98 16.07
CA SER A 321 -1.28 7.45 15.30
C SER A 321 -2.51 6.52 15.50
N PRO A 322 -3.74 7.08 15.62
CA PRO A 322 -4.98 6.34 15.84
C PRO A 322 -5.13 5.07 15.00
N ARG A 323 -5.04 3.88 15.61
CA ARG A 323 -5.47 2.63 14.94
C ARG A 323 -6.99 2.44 14.96
N ARG A 324 -7.69 3.06 15.92
CA ARG A 324 -9.14 2.96 16.11
C ARG A 324 -9.82 4.31 15.85
N SER A 325 -11.08 4.27 15.44
CA SER A 325 -11.94 5.44 15.19
C SER A 325 -12.21 6.31 16.43
N GLU A 326 -11.82 5.85 17.62
CA GLU A 326 -12.10 6.49 18.91
C GLU A 326 -10.86 7.08 19.61
N PHE A 327 -9.66 6.96 19.01
CA PHE A 327 -8.44 7.48 19.65
C PHE A 327 -8.43 9.01 19.63
N SER A 328 -8.61 9.60 20.80
CA SER A 328 -8.67 11.05 20.99
C SER A 328 -7.31 11.72 20.83
N LEU A 329 -7.31 13.02 20.54
CA LEU A 329 -6.07 13.80 20.48
C LEU A 329 -5.32 13.80 21.82
N GLN A 330 -6.04 13.77 22.95
CA GLN A 330 -5.41 13.77 24.26
C GLN A 330 -4.69 12.45 24.55
N GLU A 331 -5.29 11.32 24.17
CA GLU A 331 -4.64 10.00 24.29
C GLU A 331 -3.37 9.93 23.43
N TYR A 332 -3.42 10.47 22.20
CA TYR A 332 -2.23 10.61 21.35
C TYR A 332 -1.12 11.37 22.07
N ILE A 333 -1.45 12.54 22.65
CA ILE A 333 -0.46 13.38 23.32
C ILE A 333 0.18 12.64 24.49
N HIS A 334 -0.63 12.07 25.38
CA HIS A 334 -0.16 11.33 26.56
C HIS A 334 0.74 10.15 26.16
N GLU A 335 0.34 9.40 25.14
CA GLU A 335 1.10 8.23 24.69
C GLU A 335 2.44 8.62 24.05
N VAL A 336 2.48 9.69 23.25
CA VAL A 336 3.76 10.20 22.71
C VAL A 336 4.68 10.67 23.85
N ILE A 337 4.17 11.43 24.82
CA ILE A 337 4.96 11.88 25.98
C ILE A 337 5.54 10.68 26.73
N ALA A 338 4.71 9.68 27.03
CA ALA A 338 5.11 8.48 27.75
C ALA A 338 6.19 7.69 27.00
N ARG A 339 6.00 7.46 25.69
CA ARG A 339 6.97 6.71 24.85
C ARG A 339 8.30 7.46 24.68
N VAL A 340 8.26 8.78 24.51
CA VAL A 340 9.47 9.61 24.41
C VAL A 340 10.23 9.63 25.73
N TYR A 341 9.54 9.76 26.86
CA TYR A 341 10.16 9.70 28.18
C TYR A 341 10.77 8.33 28.47
N LEU A 342 10.04 7.25 28.20
CA LEU A 342 10.54 5.89 28.38
C LEU A 342 11.77 5.61 27.51
N ARG A 343 11.77 6.09 26.26
CA ARG A 343 12.83 5.75 25.29
C ARG A 343 14.06 6.63 25.41
N PHE A 344 13.90 7.91 25.73
CA PHE A 344 15.00 8.89 25.70
C PHE A 344 15.23 9.59 27.05
N GLY A 345 14.38 9.37 28.05
CA GLY A 345 14.43 10.10 29.33
C GLY A 345 13.99 11.57 29.23
N ILE A 346 13.44 11.99 28.08
CA ILE A 346 13.09 13.39 27.81
C ILE A 346 11.59 13.59 28.03
N ARG A 347 11.22 14.63 28.80
CA ARG A 347 9.82 15.01 29.00
C ARG A 347 9.44 16.09 27.99
N LEU A 348 8.50 15.76 27.09
CA LEU A 348 7.90 16.72 26.18
C LEU A 348 6.69 17.39 26.84
N THR A 349 6.46 18.66 26.48
CA THR A 349 5.19 19.33 26.77
C THR A 349 4.12 18.96 25.75
N GLU A 350 2.85 19.14 26.11
CA GLU A 350 1.73 18.91 25.17
C GLU A 350 1.88 19.76 23.90
N GLU A 351 2.28 21.02 24.05
CA GLU A 351 2.49 21.94 22.93
C GLU A 351 3.61 21.44 21.98
N GLN A 352 4.71 20.92 22.53
CA GLN A 352 5.77 20.32 21.72
C GLN A 352 5.24 19.12 20.92
N VAL A 353 4.48 18.23 21.56
CA VAL A 353 3.88 17.07 20.89
C VAL A 353 2.90 17.50 19.79
N LEU A 354 2.08 18.52 20.02
CA LEU A 354 1.17 19.07 19.02
C LEU A 354 1.92 19.61 17.79
N LYS A 355 3.01 20.35 18.00
CA LYS A 355 3.84 20.89 16.90
C LYS A 355 4.55 19.78 16.13
N LEU A 356 5.10 18.79 16.83
CA LEU A 356 5.72 17.62 16.22
C LEU A 356 4.71 16.79 15.42
N LYS A 357 3.50 16.59 15.95
CA LYS A 357 2.41 15.92 15.24
C LYS A 357 2.02 16.66 13.97
N LEU A 358 1.80 17.98 14.05
CA LEU A 358 1.45 18.80 12.89
C LEU A 358 2.54 18.75 11.83
N TYR A 359 3.81 18.84 12.22
CA TYR A 359 4.94 18.73 11.30
C TYR A 359 4.99 17.34 10.65
N LYS A 360 4.87 16.25 11.42
CA LYS A 360 4.80 14.87 10.92
C LYS A 360 3.64 14.67 9.93
N ASP A 361 2.48 15.25 10.24
CA ASP A 361 1.30 15.17 9.36
C ASP A 361 1.58 15.89 8.03
N ILE A 362 2.22 17.07 8.05
CA ILE A 362 2.65 17.77 6.83
C ILE A 362 3.66 16.94 6.04
N VAL A 363 4.69 16.38 6.68
CA VAL A 363 5.66 15.49 6.02
C VAL A 363 4.93 14.35 5.31
N ASN A 364 3.98 13.71 5.98
CA ASN A 364 3.17 12.63 5.40
C ASN A 364 2.33 13.09 4.18
N GLU A 365 1.97 14.36 4.08
CA GLU A 365 1.28 14.89 2.89
C GLU A 365 2.17 14.98 1.65
N PHE A 366 3.49 15.02 1.82
CA PHE A 366 4.45 15.17 0.72
C PHE A 366 5.22 13.89 0.41
N ILE A 367 4.92 12.78 1.10
CA ILE A 367 5.53 11.49 0.78
C ILE A 367 5.13 11.11 -0.66
N PRO A 368 6.11 10.95 -1.57
CA PRO A 368 5.81 10.62 -2.94
C PRO A 368 5.24 9.20 -3.03
N GLN A 369 4.44 8.96 -4.06
CA GLN A 369 4.01 7.61 -4.36
C GLN A 369 5.20 6.77 -4.85
N LEU A 370 5.33 5.57 -4.30
CA LEU A 370 6.27 4.56 -4.78
C LEU A 370 5.78 4.01 -6.12
N GLU A 371 6.65 4.01 -7.12
CA GLU A 371 6.37 3.45 -8.45
C GLU A 371 7.22 2.20 -8.65
N LEU A 372 6.57 1.05 -8.84
CA LEU A 372 7.25 -0.24 -9.01
C LEU A 372 7.57 -0.47 -10.49
N LEU A 373 8.86 -0.63 -10.80
CA LEU A 373 9.34 -0.98 -12.14
C LEU A 373 8.74 -2.30 -12.64
N GLU A 374 8.74 -3.31 -11.77
CA GLU A 374 8.24 -4.64 -12.04
C GLU A 374 7.42 -5.15 -10.86
N ARG A 375 6.34 -5.89 -11.14
CA ARG A 375 5.58 -6.58 -10.11
C ARG A 375 6.12 -7.99 -9.97
N VAL A 376 6.70 -8.27 -8.82
CA VAL A 376 7.10 -9.62 -8.42
C VAL A 376 5.93 -10.24 -7.66
N HIS A 377 5.49 -11.42 -8.09
CA HIS A 377 4.51 -12.21 -7.34
C HIS A 377 5.26 -13.11 -6.36
N LEU A 378 4.98 -12.95 -5.07
CA LEU A 378 5.44 -13.89 -4.05
C LEU A 378 4.44 -15.06 -3.99
N SER A 379 4.84 -16.23 -4.50
CA SER A 379 4.02 -17.45 -4.52
C SER A 379 4.24 -18.32 -3.28
N TYR A 380 3.16 -18.65 -2.59
CA TYR A 380 3.20 -19.53 -1.43
C TYR A 380 3.26 -21.03 -1.82
N ASP A 381 3.42 -21.35 -3.11
CA ASP A 381 3.21 -22.69 -3.63
C ASP A 381 4.43 -23.62 -3.52
N SER A 382 5.49 -23.22 -2.81
CA SER A 382 6.73 -24.00 -2.71
C SER A 382 6.53 -25.35 -1.98
N THR A 383 7.04 -26.43 -2.56
CA THR A 383 7.06 -27.75 -1.92
C THR A 383 8.09 -27.87 -0.79
N GLU A 384 9.02 -26.92 -0.68
CA GLU A 384 10.07 -26.92 0.34
C GLU A 384 9.75 -26.05 1.57
N GLY A 385 8.53 -25.51 1.62
CA GLY A 385 8.15 -24.50 2.60
C GLY A 385 8.59 -23.11 2.16
N LEU A 386 8.41 -22.14 3.04
CA LEU A 386 8.64 -20.73 2.73
C LEU A 386 9.39 -20.04 3.86
N THR A 387 10.30 -19.15 3.49
CA THR A 387 10.77 -18.07 4.36
C THR A 387 10.10 -16.80 3.91
N ILE A 388 9.37 -16.15 4.80
CA ILE A 388 8.79 -14.83 4.57
C ILE A 388 9.67 -13.81 5.30
N LEU A 389 10.01 -12.73 4.59
CA LEU A 389 10.90 -11.67 5.05
C LEU A 389 10.16 -10.33 4.97
N ASP A 390 10.32 -9.49 5.99
CA ASP A 390 9.72 -8.16 6.04
C ASP A 390 10.73 -7.16 6.62
N PHE A 391 11.05 -6.09 5.87
CA PHE A 391 11.98 -5.06 6.32
C PHE A 391 11.30 -4.00 7.20
N THR A 392 11.71 -3.90 8.46
CA THR A 392 11.13 -2.92 9.39
C THR A 392 11.59 -1.49 9.08
N GLY A 393 10.74 -0.52 9.42
CA GLY A 393 11.14 0.89 9.47
C GLY A 393 11.22 1.59 8.12
N GLN A 394 10.88 0.95 7.00
CA GLN A 394 10.91 1.59 5.67
C GLN A 394 10.02 2.84 5.60
N ASN A 395 8.87 2.84 6.27
CA ASN A 395 8.02 4.02 6.36
C ASN A 395 8.74 5.22 7.02
N VAL A 396 9.54 4.96 8.06
CA VAL A 396 10.32 6.01 8.76
C VAL A 396 11.44 6.54 7.87
N VAL A 397 12.09 5.66 7.11
CA VAL A 397 13.09 6.05 6.10
C VAL A 397 12.46 6.98 5.05
N ASN A 398 11.29 6.64 4.53
CA ASN A 398 10.55 7.47 3.57
C ASN A 398 10.18 8.84 4.15
N HIS A 399 9.74 8.90 5.41
CA HIS A 399 9.46 10.18 6.09
C HIS A 399 10.73 11.03 6.18
N HIS A 400 11.83 10.44 6.65
CA HIS A 400 13.10 11.13 6.82
C HIS A 400 13.62 11.76 5.51
N PHE A 401 13.62 11.01 4.41
CA PHE A 401 14.02 11.56 3.11
C PHE A 401 13.01 12.57 2.55
N THR A 402 11.74 12.48 2.94
CA THR A 402 10.74 13.51 2.63
C THR A 402 11.02 14.80 3.42
N GLU A 403 11.42 14.72 4.69
CA GLU A 403 11.85 15.88 5.49
C GLU A 403 13.03 16.61 4.83
N TRP A 404 14.02 15.87 4.34
CA TRP A 404 15.11 16.44 3.54
C TRP A 404 14.57 17.18 2.32
N GLY A 405 13.58 16.61 1.63
CA GLY A 405 12.93 17.23 0.48
C GLY A 405 12.23 18.56 0.81
N LEU A 406 11.46 18.59 1.90
CA LEU A 406 10.78 19.81 2.38
C LEU A 406 11.77 20.88 2.82
N PHE A 407 12.85 20.46 3.50
CA PHE A 407 13.92 21.36 3.92
C PHE A 407 14.60 22.02 2.73
N MET A 408 14.98 21.23 1.71
CA MET A 408 15.60 21.77 0.48
C MET A 408 14.68 22.75 -0.23
N ALA A 409 13.40 22.41 -0.38
CA ALA A 409 12.44 23.30 -1.01
C ALA A 409 12.28 24.61 -0.23
N SER A 410 12.15 24.54 1.08
CA SER A 410 12.05 25.73 1.94
C SER A 410 13.32 26.60 1.88
N ARG A 411 14.50 25.96 1.93
CA ARG A 411 15.79 26.65 1.91
C ARG A 411 16.04 27.40 0.61
N LEU A 412 15.64 26.81 -0.50
CA LEU A 412 15.75 27.39 -1.84
C LEU A 412 14.62 28.38 -2.17
N LYS A 413 13.78 28.74 -1.18
CA LYS A 413 12.55 29.55 -1.38
C LYS A 413 11.65 29.00 -2.48
N GLY A 414 11.64 27.67 -2.60
CA GLY A 414 10.81 26.92 -3.52
C GLY A 414 9.36 26.82 -3.06
N ASN A 415 8.53 26.29 -3.93
CA ASN A 415 7.11 26.03 -3.68
C ASN A 415 6.83 24.51 -3.60
N SER A 416 5.57 24.12 -3.50
CA SER A 416 5.15 22.71 -3.47
C SER A 416 5.66 21.88 -4.66
N LYS A 417 5.81 22.46 -5.87
CA LYS A 417 6.41 21.74 -7.01
C LYS A 417 7.87 21.38 -6.73
N GLN A 418 8.65 22.30 -6.13
CA GLN A 418 10.03 22.02 -5.72
C GLN A 418 10.08 21.02 -4.55
N ALA A 419 9.17 21.10 -3.59
CA ALA A 419 9.06 20.12 -2.51
C ALA A 419 8.81 18.69 -3.05
N ILE A 420 7.89 18.53 -4.00
CA ILE A 420 7.63 17.26 -4.67
C ILE A 420 8.86 16.73 -5.38
N TYR A 421 9.58 17.59 -6.11
CA TYR A 421 10.81 17.21 -6.81
C TYR A 421 11.88 16.67 -5.85
N TRP A 422 12.18 17.40 -4.78
CA TRP A 422 13.18 16.96 -3.81
C TRP A 422 12.72 15.76 -3.00
N ALA A 423 11.44 15.65 -2.66
CA ALA A 423 10.88 14.47 -2.01
C ALA A 423 11.00 13.22 -2.91
N LYS A 424 10.77 13.35 -4.23
CA LYS A 424 10.99 12.25 -5.19
C LYS A 424 12.46 11.83 -5.28
N LYS A 425 13.40 12.77 -5.24
CA LYS A 425 14.83 12.43 -5.09
C LYS A 425 15.12 11.68 -3.79
N GLY A 426 14.47 12.08 -2.70
CA GLY A 426 14.55 11.40 -1.41
C GLY A 426 14.05 9.95 -1.49
N GLU A 427 12.93 9.71 -2.17
CA GLU A 427 12.39 8.36 -2.39
C GLU A 427 13.36 7.46 -3.16
N LEU A 428 14.05 7.98 -4.18
CA LEU A 428 15.08 7.19 -4.88
C LEU A 428 16.22 6.75 -3.94
N LEU A 429 16.60 7.59 -2.97
CA LEU A 429 17.59 7.21 -1.96
C LEU A 429 17.04 6.18 -0.97
N ALA A 430 15.80 6.35 -0.52
CA ALA A 430 15.11 5.40 0.35
C ALA A 430 14.98 4.01 -0.31
N THR A 431 14.65 3.99 -1.60
CA THR A 431 14.55 2.78 -2.42
C THR A 431 15.92 2.15 -2.61
N LYS A 432 16.98 2.94 -2.83
CA LYS A 432 18.36 2.42 -2.89
C LYS A 432 18.78 1.76 -1.56
N GLU A 433 18.52 2.40 -0.41
CA GLU A 433 18.82 1.84 0.92
C GLU A 433 18.09 0.49 1.13
N LEU A 434 16.85 0.38 0.64
CA LEU A 434 16.08 -0.87 0.67
C LEU A 434 16.63 -1.94 -0.31
N ASP A 435 17.02 -1.55 -1.51
CA ASP A 435 17.56 -2.47 -2.50
C ASP A 435 18.92 -3.04 -2.08
N GLU A 436 19.75 -2.25 -1.40
CA GLU A 436 20.98 -2.74 -0.75
C GLU A 436 20.67 -3.84 0.29
N LEU A 437 19.63 -3.66 1.11
CA LEU A 437 19.18 -4.71 2.05
C LEU A 437 18.67 -5.97 1.33
N LYS A 438 17.93 -5.82 0.23
CA LYS A 438 17.45 -6.95 -0.58
C LYS A 438 18.61 -7.74 -1.18
N GLU A 439 19.63 -7.07 -1.71
CA GLU A 439 20.79 -7.75 -2.28
C GLU A 439 21.57 -8.55 -1.22
N THR A 440 21.70 -8.02 0.00
CA THR A 440 22.26 -8.80 1.12
C THR A 440 21.49 -10.10 1.34
N ILE A 441 20.15 -10.02 1.37
CA ILE A 441 19.33 -11.22 1.57
C ILE A 441 19.37 -12.16 0.36
N ARG A 442 19.43 -11.64 -0.87
CA ARG A 442 19.59 -12.47 -2.08
C ARG A 442 20.88 -13.26 -2.05
N ALA A 443 21.99 -12.60 -1.75
CA ALA A 443 23.30 -13.25 -1.63
C ALA A 443 23.29 -14.33 -0.54
N LEU A 444 22.75 -14.01 0.64
CA LEU A 444 22.64 -14.97 1.75
C LEU A 444 21.73 -16.15 1.41
N SER A 445 20.62 -15.89 0.71
CA SER A 445 19.68 -16.91 0.28
C SER A 445 20.30 -17.85 -0.77
N GLU A 446 21.06 -17.31 -1.72
CA GLU A 446 21.77 -18.10 -2.73
C GLU A 446 22.87 -18.96 -2.08
N GLU A 447 23.59 -18.44 -1.09
CA GLU A 447 24.59 -19.19 -0.32
C GLU A 447 23.98 -20.33 0.50
N LEU A 448 22.88 -20.07 1.23
CA LEU A 448 22.33 -21.02 2.19
C LEU A 448 21.31 -22.00 1.62
N PHE A 449 20.62 -21.63 0.53
CA PHE A 449 19.53 -22.40 -0.04
C PHE A 449 19.71 -22.74 -1.52
N GLU A 450 20.75 -22.23 -2.19
CA GLU A 450 20.89 -22.30 -3.66
C GLU A 450 19.68 -21.73 -4.41
N LEU A 451 18.92 -20.85 -3.73
CA LEU A 451 17.68 -20.26 -4.23
C LEU A 451 17.73 -18.76 -4.06
N ARG A 452 17.22 -18.03 -5.05
CA ARG A 452 17.19 -16.58 -5.02
C ARG A 452 15.94 -16.06 -4.33
N ALA A 453 16.14 -15.18 -3.34
CA ALA A 453 15.05 -14.46 -2.69
C ALA A 453 14.32 -13.52 -3.67
N SER A 454 12.99 -13.54 -3.62
CA SER A 454 12.10 -12.69 -4.41
C SER A 454 11.52 -11.58 -3.53
N PHE A 455 11.37 -10.36 -4.06
CA PHE A 455 10.92 -9.20 -3.29
C PHE A 455 9.89 -8.36 -4.05
N THR A 456 8.90 -7.85 -3.33
CA THR A 456 7.95 -6.83 -3.80
C THR A 456 7.86 -5.70 -2.76
N GLY A 457 8.47 -4.56 -3.05
CA GLY A 457 8.58 -3.50 -2.04
C GLY A 457 9.47 -3.94 -0.88
N ASP A 458 8.99 -3.80 0.36
CA ASP A 458 9.65 -4.24 1.59
C ASP A 458 9.36 -5.70 2.00
N ASP A 459 8.44 -6.37 1.29
CA ASP A 459 8.11 -7.78 1.50
C ASP A 459 8.99 -8.69 0.64
N GLY A 460 9.46 -9.79 1.22
CA GLY A 460 10.35 -10.77 0.58
C GLY A 460 9.96 -12.21 0.86
N MET A 461 10.40 -13.12 -0.01
CA MET A 461 10.15 -14.55 0.12
C MET A 461 11.28 -15.39 -0.45
N ILE A 462 11.63 -16.46 0.25
CA ILE A 462 12.51 -17.53 -0.22
C ILE A 462 11.67 -18.80 -0.30
N PRO A 463 11.64 -19.52 -1.44
CA PRO A 463 10.82 -20.71 -1.60
C PRO A 463 11.44 -21.95 -0.93
N SER A 464 11.97 -21.79 0.29
CA SER A 464 12.45 -22.89 1.13
C SER A 464 12.32 -22.50 2.60
N ALA A 465 12.03 -23.47 3.46
CA ALA A 465 12.15 -23.36 4.92
C ALA A 465 13.26 -24.28 5.48
N LYS A 466 14.05 -24.92 4.59
CA LYS A 466 15.30 -25.61 4.96
C LYS A 466 16.28 -24.61 5.58
N ASN A 467 17.37 -25.06 6.20
CA ASN A 467 18.46 -24.25 6.78
C ASN A 467 18.05 -22.98 7.57
N LYS A 468 16.84 -22.99 8.17
CA LYS A 468 16.28 -21.84 8.89
C LYS A 468 17.16 -21.32 10.02
N VAL A 469 17.85 -22.24 10.71
CA VAL A 469 18.80 -21.93 11.77
C VAL A 469 20.00 -21.15 11.23
N SER A 470 20.60 -21.60 10.13
CA SER A 470 21.76 -20.96 9.52
C SER A 470 21.46 -19.55 9.05
N MET A 471 20.31 -19.34 8.40
CA MET A 471 19.87 -18.01 7.98
C MET A 471 19.62 -17.10 9.19
N PHE A 472 18.97 -17.62 10.23
CA PHE A 472 18.73 -16.87 11.46
C PHE A 472 20.05 -16.44 12.11
N GLN A 473 21.02 -17.34 12.23
CA GLN A 473 22.35 -17.05 12.76
C GLN A 473 23.13 -16.05 11.90
N ALA A 474 23.07 -16.16 10.58
CA ALA A 474 23.72 -15.22 9.67
C ALA A 474 23.15 -13.80 9.83
N LEU A 475 21.83 -13.66 9.92
CA LEU A 475 21.20 -12.36 10.13
C LEU A 475 21.40 -11.80 11.53
N LEU A 476 21.49 -12.66 12.54
CA LEU A 476 21.83 -12.25 13.91
C LEU A 476 23.21 -11.57 13.96
N LYS A 477 24.14 -12.00 13.10
CA LYS A 477 25.47 -11.39 12.95
C LYS A 477 25.47 -10.14 12.05
N HIS A 478 24.36 -9.83 11.37
CA HIS A 478 24.30 -8.71 10.44
C HIS A 478 24.24 -7.35 11.18
N PRO A 479 24.96 -6.30 10.73
CA PRO A 479 24.96 -4.97 11.37
C PRO A 479 23.60 -4.26 11.42
N LEU A 480 22.66 -4.68 10.57
CA LEU A 480 21.30 -4.12 10.49
C LEU A 480 20.23 -5.14 10.88
N MET A 481 20.53 -6.07 11.79
CA MET A 481 19.61 -7.17 12.15
C MET A 481 18.22 -6.70 12.59
N GLU A 482 18.13 -5.53 13.24
CA GLU A 482 16.90 -4.93 13.72
C GLU A 482 15.93 -4.54 12.58
N ARG A 483 16.45 -4.51 11.35
CA ARG A 483 15.70 -4.25 10.13
C ARG A 483 15.01 -5.50 9.58
N PHE A 484 15.32 -6.70 10.05
CA PHE A 484 14.75 -7.94 9.50
C PHE A 484 13.67 -8.52 10.41
N ARG A 485 12.61 -9.02 9.79
CA ARG A 485 11.63 -9.91 10.41
C ARG A 485 11.46 -11.14 9.54
N MET A 486 11.31 -12.29 10.18
CA MET A 486 11.22 -13.56 9.48
C MET A 486 10.17 -14.48 10.05
N THR A 487 9.40 -15.06 9.14
CA THR A 487 8.47 -16.14 9.44
C THR A 487 8.78 -17.32 8.54
N TRP A 488 8.92 -18.50 9.11
CA TRP A 488 9.09 -19.76 8.38
C TRP A 488 7.75 -20.46 8.29
N VAL A 489 7.43 -21.03 7.15
CA VAL A 489 6.21 -21.79 6.93
C VAL A 489 6.57 -23.19 6.47
N ASP A 490 6.18 -24.18 7.25
CA ASP A 490 6.51 -25.58 7.01
C ASP A 490 5.89 -26.11 5.70
N PRO A 491 6.62 -26.90 4.89
CA PRO A 491 6.10 -27.50 3.66
C PRO A 491 4.85 -28.38 3.87
N GLN A 492 4.69 -28.96 5.05
CA GLN A 492 3.55 -29.83 5.37
C GLN A 492 2.24 -29.07 5.57
N ILE A 493 2.29 -27.73 5.68
CA ILE A 493 1.07 -26.90 5.75
C ILE A 493 0.38 -26.92 4.38
N PRO A 494 -0.93 -27.26 4.32
CA PRO A 494 -1.66 -27.31 3.05
C PRO A 494 -1.64 -25.96 2.32
N LEU A 495 -1.49 -26.02 0.99
CA LEU A 495 -1.45 -24.83 0.13
C LEU A 495 -2.65 -23.89 0.33
N SER A 496 -3.83 -24.46 0.57
CA SER A 496 -5.08 -23.71 0.75
C SER A 496 -5.09 -22.77 1.97
N VAL A 497 -4.25 -23.02 2.98
CA VAL A 497 -4.21 -22.23 4.23
C VAL A 497 -2.84 -21.62 4.49
N ARG A 498 -1.84 -21.92 3.66
CA ARG A 498 -0.44 -21.57 3.91
C ARG A 498 -0.19 -20.06 3.98
N ASP A 499 -0.83 -19.30 3.11
CA ASP A 499 -0.76 -17.84 3.11
C ASP A 499 -1.36 -17.24 4.39
N THR A 500 -2.55 -17.71 4.76
CA THR A 500 -3.23 -17.31 6.00
C THR A 500 -2.37 -17.59 7.23
N TRP A 501 -1.82 -18.80 7.34
CA TRP A 501 -1.00 -19.21 8.47
C TRP A 501 0.36 -18.50 8.47
N GLY A 502 0.97 -18.25 7.31
CA GLY A 502 2.18 -17.43 7.18
C GLY A 502 1.95 -16.01 7.67
N THR A 503 0.85 -15.38 7.25
CA THR A 503 0.44 -14.04 7.70
C THR A 503 0.17 -14.01 9.22
N GLN A 504 -0.51 -15.01 9.76
CA GLN A 504 -0.72 -15.11 11.21
C GLN A 504 0.60 -15.28 11.98
N GLY A 505 1.55 -16.04 11.43
CA GLY A 505 2.90 -16.17 11.98
C GLY A 505 3.66 -14.85 12.04
N GLU A 506 3.56 -14.01 11.02
CA GLU A 506 4.11 -12.64 11.05
C GLU A 506 3.45 -11.76 12.12
N GLU A 507 2.13 -11.82 12.26
CA GLU A 507 1.42 -11.04 13.29
C GLU A 507 1.79 -11.51 14.69
N PHE A 508 1.95 -12.82 14.88
CA PHE A 508 2.45 -13.40 16.13
C PHE A 508 3.88 -12.92 16.43
N GLN A 509 4.77 -12.91 15.43
CA GLN A 509 6.13 -12.37 15.56
C GLN A 509 6.13 -10.88 15.95
N LYS A 510 5.23 -10.08 15.36
CA LYS A 510 5.03 -8.67 15.73
C LYS A 510 4.52 -8.52 17.17
N ALA A 511 3.63 -9.40 17.63
CA ALA A 511 3.11 -9.37 18.99
C ALA A 511 4.23 -9.64 20.02
N ILE A 512 5.09 -10.65 19.80
CA ILE A 512 6.25 -10.91 20.66
C ILE A 512 7.16 -9.69 20.71
N MET A 513 7.47 -9.09 19.55
CA MET A 513 8.34 -7.91 19.48
C MET A 513 7.73 -6.71 20.22
N ASN A 514 6.41 -6.51 20.17
CA ASN A 514 5.76 -5.44 20.92
C ASN A 514 5.85 -5.70 22.44
N ASN A 515 5.55 -6.92 22.88
CA ASN A 515 5.66 -7.28 24.29
C ASN A 515 7.10 -7.14 24.81
N LEU A 516 8.12 -7.46 23.99
CA LEU A 516 9.52 -7.20 24.31
C LEU A 516 9.84 -5.72 24.46
N LYS A 517 9.28 -4.86 23.60
CA LYS A 517 9.46 -3.41 23.70
C LYS A 517 8.82 -2.84 24.95
N ASP A 518 7.68 -3.38 25.37
CA ASP A 518 6.99 -2.94 26.57
C ASP A 518 7.76 -3.33 27.84
N GLU A 519 8.35 -4.53 27.87
CA GLU A 519 9.08 -5.05 29.04
C GLU A 519 10.53 -4.53 29.12
N LEU A 520 11.28 -4.54 28.00
CA LEU A 520 12.71 -4.20 27.99
C LEU A 520 12.99 -2.74 27.58
N GLY A 521 11.97 -2.04 27.11
CA GLY A 521 12.12 -0.75 26.43
C GLY A 521 12.56 -0.90 24.97
N GLU A 522 12.16 0.07 24.14
CA GLU A 522 12.37 -0.01 22.69
C GLU A 522 13.84 0.01 22.25
N LYS A 523 14.73 0.57 23.07
CA LYS A 523 16.18 0.56 22.80
C LYS A 523 16.73 -0.87 22.86
N ASN A 524 16.47 -1.58 23.95
CA ASN A 524 17.01 -2.92 24.20
C ASN A 524 16.32 -3.98 23.33
N ALA A 525 15.02 -3.81 23.05
CA ALA A 525 14.30 -4.75 22.18
C ALA A 525 14.82 -4.78 20.73
N ARG A 526 15.55 -3.76 20.27
CA ARG A 526 16.18 -3.73 18.92
C ARG A 526 17.42 -4.62 18.82
N ASP A 527 18.02 -4.98 19.95
CA ASP A 527 19.16 -5.89 19.98
C ASP A 527 18.73 -7.36 19.84
N TYR A 528 17.43 -7.61 19.61
CA TYR A 528 16.86 -8.92 19.37
C TYR A 528 16.44 -9.14 17.93
N LEU A 529 16.78 -10.31 17.40
CA LEU A 529 16.18 -10.90 16.20
C LEU A 529 15.15 -11.93 16.65
N ILE A 530 13.93 -11.84 16.13
CA ILE A 530 12.86 -12.80 16.43
C ILE A 530 12.36 -13.37 15.14
N SER A 531 12.26 -14.70 15.11
CA SER A 531 11.65 -15.40 14.01
C SER A 531 10.67 -16.46 14.52
N VAL A 532 9.60 -16.69 13.78
CA VAL A 532 8.55 -17.65 14.12
C VAL A 532 8.49 -18.70 13.03
N SER A 533 8.52 -19.96 13.41
CA SER A 533 8.29 -21.09 12.51
C SER A 533 6.88 -21.61 12.72
N VAL A 534 6.04 -21.46 11.70
CA VAL A 534 4.68 -21.95 11.65
C VAL A 534 4.69 -23.39 11.15
N LEU A 535 4.05 -24.28 11.90
CA LEU A 535 4.08 -25.73 11.71
C LEU A 535 2.65 -26.28 11.54
N PRO A 536 2.49 -27.53 11.06
CA PRO A 536 1.19 -28.18 10.94
C PRO A 536 0.41 -28.18 12.26
N HIS A 537 -0.92 -28.19 12.16
CA HIS A 537 -1.84 -28.21 13.29
C HIS A 537 -1.76 -26.96 14.19
N GLN A 538 -1.55 -25.77 13.60
CA GLN A 538 -1.46 -24.50 14.32
C GLN A 538 -0.41 -24.53 15.45
N LYS A 539 0.75 -25.13 15.16
CA LYS A 539 1.89 -25.16 16.06
C LYS A 539 2.90 -24.09 15.68
N ILE A 540 3.60 -23.55 16.67
CA ILE A 540 4.68 -22.60 16.47
C ILE A 540 5.92 -22.94 17.26
N GLU A 541 7.06 -22.64 16.66
CA GLU A 541 8.38 -22.66 17.28
C GLU A 541 9.01 -21.28 17.13
N VAL A 542 9.52 -20.72 18.22
CA VAL A 542 10.05 -19.34 18.25
C VAL A 542 11.57 -19.36 18.34
N TYR A 543 12.22 -18.56 17.50
CA TYR A 543 13.67 -18.38 17.42
C TYR A 543 14.01 -16.97 17.90
N ILE A 544 14.92 -16.86 18.85
CA ILE A 544 15.27 -15.59 19.49
C ILE A 544 16.78 -15.49 19.55
N GLY A 545 17.32 -14.40 19.03
CA GLY A 545 18.75 -14.12 19.05
C GLY A 545 18.99 -12.73 19.61
N ALA A 546 20.01 -12.57 20.44
CA ALA A 546 20.45 -11.26 20.92
C ALA A 546 21.92 -11.00 20.54
N ARG A 547 22.26 -9.73 20.33
CA ARG A 547 23.67 -9.31 20.07
C ARG A 547 24.56 -9.39 21.30
N ASP A 548 23.99 -9.22 22.47
CA ASP A 548 24.72 -9.16 23.73
C ASP A 548 24.13 -10.21 24.68
N GLN A 549 25.00 -11.09 25.19
CA GLN A 549 24.64 -12.19 26.07
C GLN A 549 23.92 -11.70 27.34
N GLN A 550 24.21 -10.49 27.80
CA GLN A 550 23.62 -9.94 29.03
C GLN A 550 22.10 -9.75 28.95
N PHE A 551 21.53 -9.68 27.75
CA PHE A 551 20.10 -9.46 27.58
C PHE A 551 19.26 -10.74 27.64
N VAL A 552 19.85 -11.91 27.40
CA VAL A 552 19.09 -13.16 27.25
C VAL A 552 18.54 -13.71 28.57
N ASP A 553 19.07 -13.27 29.71
CA ASP A 553 18.78 -13.84 31.02
C ASP A 553 17.52 -13.33 31.72
N VAL A 554 16.69 -12.47 31.10
CA VAL A 554 15.46 -11.99 31.76
C VAL A 554 14.21 -12.09 30.88
N ASN A 555 13.27 -12.91 31.34
CA ASN A 555 11.85 -12.95 30.96
C ASN A 555 11.45 -13.27 29.51
N ILE A 556 12.36 -13.53 28.59
CA ILE A 556 11.97 -13.74 27.19
C ILE A 556 11.03 -14.94 27.00
N HIS A 557 11.25 -16.02 27.75
CA HIS A 557 10.34 -17.17 27.79
C HIS A 557 8.96 -16.81 28.34
N GLN A 558 8.89 -15.95 29.35
CA GLN A 558 7.62 -15.49 29.90
C GLN A 558 6.88 -14.60 28.90
N ILE A 559 7.59 -13.73 28.18
CA ILE A 559 7.03 -12.85 27.16
C ILE A 559 6.43 -13.66 26.01
N VAL A 560 7.16 -14.65 25.50
CA VAL A 560 6.63 -15.55 24.46
C VAL A 560 5.40 -16.29 24.97
N ARG A 561 5.47 -16.91 26.16
CA ARG A 561 4.34 -17.65 26.75
C ARG A 561 3.12 -16.76 26.99
N LYS A 562 3.32 -15.52 27.44
CA LYS A 562 2.25 -14.51 27.58
C LYS A 562 1.61 -14.22 26.22
N THR A 563 2.42 -14.01 25.19
CA THR A 563 1.93 -13.77 23.82
C THR A 563 1.11 -14.95 23.30
N VAL A 564 1.56 -16.19 23.53
CA VAL A 564 0.80 -17.41 23.18
C VAL A 564 -0.53 -17.47 23.93
N ALA A 565 -0.55 -17.14 25.21
CA ALA A 565 -1.77 -17.14 26.02
C ALA A 565 -2.79 -16.09 25.54
N GLU A 566 -2.32 -14.98 24.99
CA GLU A 566 -3.14 -13.93 24.38
C GLU A 566 -3.67 -14.37 23.00
N GLU A 567 -2.82 -14.97 22.18
CA GLU A 567 -3.09 -15.45 20.81
C GLU A 567 -3.55 -16.92 20.81
N LYS A 568 -4.66 -17.21 21.53
CA LYS A 568 -5.26 -18.53 21.87
C LYS A 568 -5.42 -19.59 20.75
N GLU A 569 -5.01 -19.29 19.53
CA GLU A 569 -5.05 -20.15 18.35
C GLU A 569 -3.78 -21.01 18.17
N TRP A 570 -2.68 -20.70 18.86
CA TRP A 570 -1.39 -21.34 18.62
C TRP A 570 -0.90 -22.23 19.77
N GLU A 571 -0.43 -23.43 19.44
CA GLU A 571 0.31 -24.29 20.37
C GLU A 571 1.82 -24.00 20.25
N LEU A 572 2.41 -23.46 21.32
CA LEU A 572 3.87 -23.27 21.40
C LEU A 572 4.57 -24.59 21.68
N ILE A 573 5.34 -25.08 20.70
CA ILE A 573 6.08 -26.33 20.85
C ILE A 573 7.52 -26.14 21.35
N GLY A 574 8.09 -24.94 21.22
CA GLY A 574 9.46 -24.69 21.63
C GLY A 574 9.91 -23.24 21.45
N ILE A 575 10.91 -22.86 22.26
CA ILE A 575 11.65 -21.60 22.15
C ILE A 575 13.12 -21.95 22.01
N LYS A 576 13.76 -21.49 20.95
CA LYS A 576 15.19 -21.64 20.68
C LYS A 576 15.88 -20.29 20.81
N VAL A 577 16.94 -20.26 21.60
CA VAL A 577 17.68 -19.04 21.91
C VAL A 577 19.09 -19.14 21.34
N PHE A 578 19.56 -18.05 20.74
CA PHE A 578 20.85 -17.95 20.06
C PHE A 578 21.63 -16.73 20.57
N HIS A 579 22.95 -16.85 20.61
CA HIS A 579 23.86 -15.74 20.89
C HIS A 579 24.76 -15.49 19.68
N SER A 580 25.01 -14.22 19.37
CA SER A 580 25.91 -13.82 18.27
C SER A 580 27.35 -14.30 18.48
N GLU A 581 27.80 -14.41 19.73
CA GLU A 581 29.20 -14.70 20.09
C GLU A 581 29.53 -16.20 20.26
N GLU A 582 28.53 -17.09 20.39
CA GLU A 582 28.75 -18.51 20.76
C GLU A 582 28.71 -19.52 19.62
N ASN A 583 28.86 -19.11 18.35
CA ASN A 583 28.91 -20.07 17.25
C ASN A 583 30.10 -19.85 16.34
N ASP A 584 31.29 -20.03 16.93
CA ASP A 584 32.31 -20.88 16.31
C ASP A 584 32.00 -22.33 16.73
N PHE A 585 31.86 -23.20 15.75
CA PHE A 585 31.51 -24.62 15.84
C PHE A 585 32.15 -25.38 17.03
N ASN A 586 31.29 -25.99 17.89
CA ASN A 586 31.39 -27.34 18.52
C ASN A 586 30.88 -27.35 19.97
N HIS A 587 29.64 -27.80 20.20
CA HIS A 587 29.33 -29.05 20.94
C HIS A 587 27.84 -29.40 20.91
#